data_AF-A0A1A7KP90-F1
#
_entry.id   AF-A0A1A7KP90-F1
#
_cell.length_a   1.000
_cell.length_b   1.000
_cell.length_c   1.000
_cell.angle_alpha   90.00
_cell.angle_beta   90.00
_cell.angle_gamma   90.00
#
_symmetry.space_group_name_H-M   'P 1'
#
loop_
_entity.id
_entity.type
_entity.pdbx_description
1 polymer ?
#
loop_
_entity_poly.entity_id
_entity_poly.type
_entity_poly.pdbx_seq_one_letter_code
_entity_poly.pdbx_strand_id
1 'polypeptide(L)'
;MSDRRKQRTKRILQSTTRSLLRSARRASENSQRISRALGISYEVIRDGKIYRIEGDKTKEVGIISKVVSEKTGLKKGSKIHL
;
A
#
# COMPACT_ATOMS: atom_id res chain seq x y z
N MET A 1 12.23 -18.54 -25.12
CA MET A 1 12.70 -17.41 -24.28
C MET A 1 13.54 -17.93 -23.12
N SER A 2 14.86 -17.74 -23.17
CA SER A 2 15.86 -18.33 -22.25
C SER A 2 15.64 -17.97 -20.78
N ASP A 3 15.69 -18.97 -19.88
CA ASP A 3 15.44 -18.84 -18.44
C ASP A 3 16.39 -17.87 -17.72
N ARG A 4 17.60 -17.64 -18.27
CA ARG A 4 18.54 -16.64 -17.75
C ARG A 4 17.99 -15.21 -17.87
N ARG A 5 17.26 -14.89 -18.94
CA ARG A 5 16.61 -13.57 -19.09
C ARG A 5 15.49 -13.39 -18.07
N LYS A 6 14.65 -14.42 -17.85
CA LYS A 6 13.57 -14.38 -16.86
C LYS A 6 14.08 -14.17 -15.43
N GLN A 7 15.18 -14.82 -15.05
CA GLN A 7 15.78 -14.65 -13.72
C GLN A 7 16.34 -13.23 -13.51
N ARG A 8 16.96 -12.64 -14.54
CA ARG A 8 17.48 -11.27 -14.48
C ARG A 8 16.36 -10.25 -14.28
N THR A 9 15.26 -10.38 -15.02
CA THR A 9 14.09 -9.50 -14.88
C THR A 9 13.46 -9.60 -13.48
N LYS A 10 13.37 -10.81 -12.90
CA LYS A 10 12.89 -10.99 -11.52
C LYS A 10 13.75 -10.26 -10.49
N ARG A 11 15.09 -10.33 -10.61
CA ARG A 11 15.99 -9.61 -9.68
C ARG A 11 15.86 -8.10 -9.79
N ILE A 12 15.79 -7.58 -11.03
CA ILE A 12 15.61 -6.14 -11.28
C ILE A 12 14.29 -5.66 -10.67
N LEU A 13 13.19 -6.38 -10.92
CA LEU A 13 11.90 -6.07 -10.34
C LEU A 13 11.99 -6.04 -8.81
N GLN A 14 12.57 -7.07 -8.19
CA GLN A 14 12.76 -7.11 -6.73
C GLN A 14 13.61 -5.96 -6.18
N SER A 15 14.71 -5.58 -6.85
CA SER A 15 15.53 -4.43 -6.42
C SER A 15 14.75 -3.12 -6.54
N THR A 16 13.97 -2.96 -7.59
CA THR A 16 13.12 -1.79 -7.80
C THR A 16 12.02 -1.74 -6.75
N THR A 17 11.37 -2.86 -6.42
CA THR A 17 10.35 -2.92 -5.36
C THR A 17 10.92 -2.51 -4.01
N ARG A 18 12.12 -3.00 -3.64
CA ARG A 18 12.78 -2.60 -2.38
C ARG A 18 13.10 -1.11 -2.36
N SER A 19 13.59 -0.57 -3.48
CA SER A 19 13.88 0.87 -3.61
C SER A 19 12.61 1.71 -3.44
N LEU A 20 11.52 1.33 -4.13
CA LEU A 20 10.22 2.00 -4.03
C LEU A 20 9.65 1.93 -2.62
N LEU A 21 9.72 0.76 -1.96
CA LEU A 21 9.29 0.61 -0.57
C LEU A 21 10.08 1.52 0.38
N ARG A 22 11.39 1.63 0.18
CA ARG A 22 12.24 2.53 0.98
C ARG A 22 11.87 4.00 0.75
N SER A 23 11.66 4.40 -0.50
CA SER A 23 11.26 5.77 -0.85
C SER A 23 9.87 6.10 -0.28
N ALA A 24 8.90 5.20 -0.42
CA ALA A 24 7.57 5.35 0.15
C ALA A 24 7.60 5.46 1.68
N ARG A 25 8.42 4.62 2.34
CA ARG A 25 8.62 4.68 3.79
C ARG A 25 9.19 6.02 4.23
N ARG A 26 10.25 6.50 3.58
CA ARG A 26 10.85 7.82 3.88
C ARG A 26 9.86 8.96 3.66
N ALA A 27 9.10 8.92 2.57
CA ALA A 27 8.07 9.93 2.30
C ALA A 27 7.00 9.93 3.40
N SER A 28 6.52 8.75 3.81
CA SER A 28 5.55 8.61 4.90
C SER A 28 6.10 9.16 6.23
N GLU A 29 7.31 8.74 6.63
CA GLU A 29 7.96 9.22 7.86
C GLU A 29 8.15 10.75 7.85
N ASN A 30 8.58 11.31 6.73
CA ASN A 30 8.73 12.75 6.57
C ASN A 30 7.40 13.50 6.66
N SER A 31 6.35 13.02 5.98
CA SER A 31 5.02 13.63 6.05
C SER A 31 4.45 13.60 7.47
N GLN A 32 4.64 12.50 8.21
CA GLN A 32 4.23 12.42 9.61
C GLN A 32 4.98 13.42 10.48
N ARG A 33 6.31 13.54 10.29
CA ARG A 33 7.13 14.50 11.04
C ARG A 33 6.68 15.94 10.79
N ILE A 34 6.45 16.31 9.53
CA ILE A 34 5.97 17.64 9.15
C ILE A 34 4.58 17.89 9.73
N SER A 35 3.66 16.93 9.62
CA SER A 35 2.30 17.06 10.16
C SER A 35 2.32 17.28 11.67
N ARG A 36 3.14 16.53 12.42
CA ARG A 36 3.33 16.75 13.87
C ARG A 36 3.88 18.13 14.18
N ALA A 37 4.90 18.59 13.44
CA ALA A 37 5.50 19.90 13.66
C ALA A 37 4.51 21.05 13.40
N LEU A 38 3.58 20.86 12.45
CA LEU A 38 2.56 21.85 12.09
C LEU A 38 1.25 21.68 12.89
N GLY A 39 1.13 20.67 13.75
CA GLY A 39 -0.11 20.38 14.47
C GLY A 39 -1.27 19.93 13.55
N ILE A 40 -0.96 19.42 12.35
CA ILE A 40 -1.96 18.97 11.38
C ILE A 40 -2.29 17.50 11.65
N SER A 41 -3.58 17.17 11.69
CA SER A 41 -4.04 15.79 11.82
C SER A 41 -3.71 14.96 10.58
N TYR A 42 -3.33 13.70 10.77
CA TYR A 42 -3.01 12.80 9.66
C TYR A 42 -3.46 11.36 9.95
N GLU A 43 -3.58 10.54 8.90
CA GLU A 43 -4.02 9.16 9.01
C GLU A 43 -2.89 8.18 8.71
N VAL A 44 -2.85 7.08 9.46
CA VAL A 44 -1.88 6.00 9.29
C VAL A 44 -2.58 4.65 9.24
N ILE A 45 -2.09 3.79 8.36
CA ILE A 45 -2.54 2.41 8.26
C ILE A 45 -1.62 1.53 9.12
N ARG A 46 -2.19 0.78 10.05
CA ARG A 46 -1.47 -0.18 10.90
C ARG A 46 -2.36 -1.40 11.16
N ASP A 47 -1.81 -2.59 10.97
CA ASP A 47 -2.49 -3.88 11.24
C ASP A 47 -3.86 -4.02 10.54
N GLY A 48 -3.96 -3.50 9.30
CA GLY A 48 -5.21 -3.53 8.52
C GLY A 48 -6.26 -2.52 8.97
N LYS A 49 -5.93 -1.64 9.93
CA LYS A 49 -6.79 -0.57 10.43
C LYS A 49 -6.25 0.80 10.05
N ILE A 50 -7.14 1.79 10.00
CA ILE A 50 -6.83 3.19 9.74
C ILE A 50 -6.98 3.94 11.07
N TYR A 51 -5.91 4.62 11.49
CA TYR A 51 -5.87 5.45 12.68
C TYR A 51 -5.66 6.90 12.28
N ARG A 52 -6.46 7.80 12.85
CA ARG A 52 -6.25 9.24 12.77
C ARG A 52 -5.46 9.71 14.00
N ILE A 53 -4.41 10.48 13.75
CA ILE A 53 -3.54 11.07 14.78
C ILE A 53 -3.82 12.57 14.82
N GLU A 54 -4.21 13.07 15.99
CA GLU A 54 -4.55 14.46 16.29
C GLU A 54 -3.73 14.90 17.50
N GLY A 55 -2.53 15.44 17.26
CA GLY A 55 -1.55 15.68 18.33
C GLY A 55 -1.17 14.38 19.03
N ASP A 56 -1.41 14.31 20.34
CA ASP A 56 -1.14 13.12 21.17
C ASP A 56 -2.30 12.10 21.16
N LYS A 57 -3.42 12.44 20.53
CA LYS A 57 -4.58 11.55 20.45
C LYS A 57 -4.49 10.65 19.22
N THR A 58 -4.80 9.37 19.42
CA THR A 58 -4.95 8.40 18.35
C THR A 58 -6.36 7.83 18.38
N LYS A 59 -7.05 7.86 17.24
CA LYS A 59 -8.42 7.36 17.08
C LYS A 59 -8.47 6.38 15.92
N GLU A 60 -9.02 5.19 16.15
CA GLU A 60 -9.37 4.27 15.05
C GLU A 60 -10.53 4.88 14.25
N VAL A 61 -10.36 5.05 12.94
CA VAL A 61 -11.35 5.66 12.04
C VAL A 61 -11.87 4.71 10.97
N GLY A 62 -11.23 3.57 10.78
CA GLY A 62 -11.70 2.59 9.80
C GLY A 62 -10.88 1.31 9.78
N ILE A 63 -11.37 0.35 9.00
CA ILE A 63 -10.73 -0.93 8.74
C ILE A 63 -10.56 -1.05 7.23
N ILE A 64 -9.41 -1.54 6.79
CA ILE A 64 -9.19 -1.88 5.39
C ILE A 64 -9.84 -3.23 5.14
N SER A 65 -11.09 -3.20 4.70
CA SER A 65 -11.73 -4.37 4.13
C SER A 65 -11.17 -4.62 2.73
N LYS A 66 -10.63 -5.81 2.50
CA LYS A 66 -10.27 -6.24 1.15
C LYS A 66 -11.57 -6.33 0.35
N VAL A 67 -11.64 -5.65 -0.79
CA VAL A 67 -12.78 -5.80 -1.71
C VAL A 67 -12.75 -7.24 -2.22
N VAL A 68 -13.70 -8.04 -1.76
CA VAL A 68 -13.93 -9.38 -2.30
C VAL A 68 -14.75 -9.18 -3.56
N SER A 69 -14.12 -9.31 -4.73
CA SER A 69 -14.91 -9.34 -5.96
C SER A 69 -15.68 -10.65 -6.02
N GLU A 70 -17.00 -10.56 -6.04
CA GLU A 70 -17.84 -11.71 -6.33
C GLU A 70 -17.58 -12.15 -7.78
N LYS A 71 -17.02 -13.35 -7.93
CA LYS A 71 -16.77 -13.99 -9.22
C LYS A 71 -17.90 -14.96 -9.61
N THR A 72 -19.06 -14.81 -8.97
CA THR A 72 -20.24 -15.65 -9.19
C THR A 72 -20.73 -15.47 -10.64
N GLY A 73 -20.94 -16.58 -11.34
CA GLY A 73 -21.48 -16.58 -12.71
C GLY A 73 -20.46 -16.38 -13.85
N LEU A 74 -19.15 -16.27 -13.57
CA LEU A 74 -18.14 -16.17 -14.63
C LEU A 74 -17.99 -17.51 -15.38
N LYS A 75 -18.29 -17.49 -16.69
CA LYS A 75 -18.08 -18.63 -17.59
C LYS A 75 -16.75 -18.49 -18.34
N LYS A 76 -16.26 -19.59 -18.89
CA LYS A 76 -15.05 -19.58 -19.74
C LYS A 76 -15.27 -18.59 -20.90
N GLY A 77 -14.44 -17.54 -20.99
CA GLY A 77 -14.53 -16.48 -21.99
C GLY A 77 -15.11 -15.15 -21.49
N SER A 78 -15.63 -15.07 -20.26
CA SER A 78 -16.08 -13.81 -19.67
C SER A 78 -14.91 -12.84 -19.44
N LYS A 79 -15.13 -11.55 -19.70
CA LYS A 79 -14.18 -10.46 -19.40
C LYS A 79 -14.70 -9.65 -18.22
N ILE A 80 -13.87 -9.45 -17.21
CA ILE A 80 -14.16 -8.55 -16.09
C ILE A 80 -13.77 -7.14 -16.53
N HIS A 81 -14.71 -6.21 -16.47
CA HIS A 81 -14.41 -4.78 -16.54
C HIS A 81 -14.38 -4.23 -15.11
N LEU A 82 -13.35 -3.41 -14.83
CA LEU A 82 -13.16 -2.69 -13.57
C LEU A 82 -13.50 -1.21 -13.78
#